data_AF-A0A7Y5HX52-F1
#
_entry.id   AF-A0A7Y5HX52-F1
#
_cell.length_a   1.000
_cell.length_b   1.000
_cell.length_c   1.000
_cell.angle_alpha   90.00
_cell.angle_beta   90.00
_cell.angle_gamma   90.00
#
_symmetry.space_group_name_H-M   'P 1'
#
loop_
_entity.id
_entity.type
_entity.pdbx_description
1 polymer ?
#
loop_
_entity_poly.entity_id
_entity_poly.type
_entity_poly.pdbx_seq_one_letter_code
_entity_poly.pdbx_strand_id
1 'polypeptide(L)'
;APGALRMQDADRIIAIGSDRMMAAVAAARHAQLGPYLKPQHRALGSINSPMQCMMKEVCAQCLQPHRDPATGKVTYVFSCFDQDQPLDHVDFPALAQRLAQNALQERQTAAWIARCRNAE
;
A
#
# COMPACT_ATOMS: atom_id res chain seq x y z
N ALA A 1 -2.73 13.01 32.68
CA ALA A 1 -1.31 13.09 33.09
C ALA A 1 -0.60 14.06 32.14
N PRO A 2 0.38 14.85 32.62
CA PRO A 2 1.27 15.58 31.71
C PRO A 2 1.88 14.56 30.73
N GLY A 3 1.68 14.74 29.42
CA GLY A 3 2.14 13.80 28.40
C GLY A 3 1.10 12.78 27.88
N ALA A 4 -0.20 12.93 28.18
CA ALA A 4 -1.23 12.13 27.51
C ALA A 4 -1.39 12.58 26.05
N LEU A 5 -0.90 11.77 25.09
CA LEU A 5 -1.12 11.98 23.66
C LEU A 5 -2.52 11.47 23.28
N ARG A 6 -3.36 12.36 22.74
CA ARG A 6 -4.67 11.95 22.22
C ARG A 6 -4.53 11.55 20.76
N MET A 7 -5.40 10.68 20.28
CA MET A 7 -5.46 10.31 18.86
C MET A 7 -5.73 11.54 17.97
N GLN A 8 -6.48 12.51 18.46
CA GLN A 8 -6.77 13.77 17.76
C GLN A 8 -5.56 14.70 17.63
N ASP A 9 -4.48 14.44 18.38
CA ASP A 9 -3.25 15.21 18.28
C ASP A 9 -2.34 14.71 17.14
N ALA A 10 -2.66 13.57 16.52
CA ALA A 10 -1.90 13.01 15.41
C ALA A 10 -2.19 13.73 14.08
N ASP A 11 -1.15 14.33 13.49
CA ASP A 11 -1.23 14.98 12.18
C ASP A 11 -1.13 14.00 11.00
N ARG A 12 -0.50 12.84 11.22
CA ARG A 12 -0.16 11.88 10.18
C ARG A 12 -0.46 10.45 10.59
N ILE A 13 -0.94 9.67 9.63
CA ILE A 13 -1.13 8.23 9.72
C ILE A 13 -0.23 7.60 8.66
N ILE A 14 0.52 6.57 9.03
CA ILE A 14 1.27 5.73 8.09
C ILE A 14 0.75 4.30 8.25
N ALA A 15 0.21 3.74 7.17
CA ALA A 15 -0.28 2.37 7.11
C ALA A 15 0.72 1.49 6.35
N ILE A 16 1.15 0.40 6.98
CA ILE A 16 2.09 -0.57 6.40
C ILE A 16 1.53 -1.96 6.65
N GLY A 17 1.26 -2.70 5.59
CA GLY A 17 0.65 -4.02 5.68
C GLY A 17 0.25 -4.53 4.29
N SER A 18 -0.73 -5.43 4.24
CA SER A 18 -1.30 -5.84 2.96
C SER A 18 -2.03 -4.67 2.29
N ASP A 19 -2.12 -4.73 0.97
CA ASP A 19 -2.94 -3.82 0.15
C ASP A 19 -4.37 -3.69 0.70
N ARG A 20 -4.99 -4.80 1.09
CA ARG A 20 -6.32 -4.83 1.69
C ARG A 20 -6.40 -4.15 3.05
N MET A 21 -5.40 -4.34 3.90
CA MET A 21 -5.35 -3.69 5.20
C MET A 21 -5.13 -2.18 5.07
N MET A 22 -4.25 -1.75 4.16
CA MET A 22 -4.05 -0.34 3.86
C MET A 22 -5.32 0.31 3.28
N ALA A 23 -6.04 -0.39 2.39
CA ALA A 23 -7.34 0.05 1.89
C ALA A 23 -8.39 0.17 3.01
N ALA A 24 -8.39 -0.78 3.96
CA ALA A 24 -9.29 -0.72 5.12
C ALA A 24 -8.99 0.48 6.02
N VAL A 25 -7.71 0.79 6.28
CA VAL A 25 -7.32 2.01 7.02
C VAL A 25 -7.72 3.26 6.24
N ALA A 26 -7.53 3.27 4.91
CA ALA A 26 -7.93 4.38 4.06
C ALA A 26 -9.43 4.68 4.20
N ALA A 27 -10.28 3.66 4.24
CA ALA A 27 -11.72 3.83 4.44
C ALA A 27 -12.09 4.18 5.90
N ALA A 28 -11.57 3.44 6.88
CA ALA A 28 -11.98 3.53 8.29
C ALA A 28 -11.73 4.91 8.89
N ARG A 29 -10.65 5.59 8.48
CA ARG A 29 -10.29 6.93 8.98
C ARG A 29 -11.29 8.04 8.60
N HIS A 30 -12.03 7.85 7.52
CA HIS A 30 -13.12 8.73 7.10
C HIS A 30 -14.49 8.27 7.65
N ALA A 31 -14.56 7.05 8.19
CA ALA A 31 -15.77 6.42 8.69
C ALA A 31 -15.70 6.22 10.22
N GLN A 32 -15.57 4.98 10.68
CA GLN A 32 -15.69 4.61 12.10
C GLN A 32 -14.67 5.31 13.00
N LEU A 33 -13.49 5.62 12.47
CA LEU A 33 -12.42 6.29 13.21
C LEU A 33 -12.48 7.82 13.12
N GLY A 34 -13.29 8.39 12.22
CA GLY A 34 -13.37 9.83 11.98
C GLY A 34 -13.51 10.69 13.25
N PRO A 35 -14.41 10.36 14.21
CA PRO A 35 -14.57 11.13 15.44
C PRO A 35 -13.34 11.12 16.37
N TYR A 36 -12.43 10.17 16.20
CA TYR A 36 -11.24 10.00 17.04
C TYR A 36 -9.97 10.58 16.41
N LEU A 37 -10.05 11.01 15.14
CA LEU A 37 -8.91 11.48 14.37
C LEU A 37 -9.02 12.98 14.10
N LYS A 38 -7.88 13.63 13.84
CA LYS A 38 -7.86 15.02 13.39
C LYS A 38 -8.55 15.13 12.02
N PRO A 39 -9.54 16.03 11.81
CA PRO A 39 -10.31 16.07 10.56
C PRO A 39 -9.47 16.24 9.28
N GLN A 40 -8.31 16.90 9.38
CA GLN A 40 -7.40 17.18 8.26
C GLN A 40 -6.06 16.42 8.41
N HIS A 41 -6.09 15.23 9.02
CA HIS A 41 -4.90 14.38 9.09
C HIS A 41 -4.44 13.96 7.69
N ARG A 42 -3.12 13.79 7.52
CA ARG A 42 -2.56 13.21 6.29
C ARG A 42 -2.40 11.71 6.49
N ALA A 43 -2.84 10.90 5.54
CA ALA A 43 -2.66 9.46 5.62
C ALA A 43 -1.86 8.93 4.44
N LEU A 44 -0.80 8.19 4.74
CA LEU A 44 0.12 7.59 3.77
C LEU A 44 0.06 6.07 3.89
N GLY A 45 0.16 5.38 2.76
CA GLY A 45 0.38 3.95 2.69
C GLY A 45 1.78 3.69 2.16
N SER A 46 2.54 2.81 2.81
CA SER A 46 3.83 2.38 2.27
C SER A 46 3.58 1.26 1.26
N ILE A 47 3.47 1.66 -0.01
CA ILE A 47 2.91 0.83 -1.07
C ILE A 47 3.88 -0.26 -1.50
N ASN A 48 3.43 -1.49 -1.36
CA ASN A 48 4.17 -2.71 -1.65
C ASN A 48 4.05 -3.15 -3.12
N SER A 49 4.05 -2.23 -4.09
CA SER A 49 3.99 -2.58 -5.52
C SER A 49 5.11 -3.57 -5.88
N PRO A 50 4.88 -4.52 -6.81
CA PRO A 50 5.94 -5.43 -7.26
C PRO A 50 7.18 -4.66 -7.72
N MET A 51 8.37 -5.08 -7.32
CA MET A 51 9.62 -4.40 -7.71
C MET A 51 10.56 -5.38 -8.41
N GLN A 52 11.27 -4.89 -9.43
CA GLN A 52 12.31 -5.65 -10.14
C GLN A 52 13.68 -5.01 -9.98
N CYS A 53 13.88 -3.80 -10.53
CA CYS A 53 15.20 -3.16 -10.50
C CYS A 53 15.47 -2.32 -9.25
N MET A 54 14.43 -1.71 -8.66
CA MET A 54 14.54 -0.69 -7.61
C MET A 54 15.47 0.51 -7.94
N MET A 55 15.81 0.73 -9.22
CA MET A 55 16.73 1.77 -9.67
C MET A 55 16.07 3.15 -9.89
N LYS A 56 14.90 3.41 -9.29
CA LYS A 56 14.11 4.66 -9.40
C LYS A 56 13.74 5.06 -10.83
N GLU A 57 12.49 4.82 -11.21
CA GLU A 57 11.92 5.26 -12.49
C GLU A 57 12.50 4.59 -13.76
N VAL A 58 13.20 3.46 -13.60
CA VAL A 58 13.83 2.73 -14.72
C VAL A 58 12.93 1.65 -15.33
N CYS A 59 12.56 0.61 -14.58
CA CYS A 59 11.92 -0.59 -15.17
C CYS A 59 10.38 -0.59 -15.18
N ALA A 60 9.74 0.35 -14.46
CA ALA A 60 8.28 0.42 -14.29
C ALA A 60 7.56 -0.81 -13.70
N GLN A 61 8.26 -1.86 -13.24
CA GLN A 61 7.61 -2.96 -12.52
C GLN A 61 6.87 -2.48 -11.27
N CYS A 62 7.35 -1.41 -10.64
CA CYS A 62 6.76 -0.78 -9.46
C CYS A 62 5.72 0.31 -9.80
N LEU A 63 5.25 0.41 -11.04
CA LEU A 63 4.30 1.46 -11.42
C LEU A 63 2.99 1.27 -10.65
N GLN A 64 2.56 2.33 -9.96
CA GLN A 64 1.34 2.38 -9.17
C GLN A 64 0.43 3.49 -9.72
N PRO A 65 -0.78 3.16 -10.19
CA PRO A 65 -1.75 4.17 -10.56
C PRO A 65 -2.29 4.89 -9.33
N HIS A 66 -2.38 6.22 -9.46
CA HIS A 66 -3.09 7.11 -8.56
C HIS A 66 -4.33 7.65 -9.27
N ARG A 67 -5.41 7.81 -8.53
CA ARG A 67 -6.63 8.46 -8.99
C ARG A 67 -6.97 9.60 -8.03
N ASP A 68 -6.98 10.82 -8.56
CA ASP A 68 -7.40 11.99 -7.80
C ASP A 68 -8.89 11.86 -7.44
N PRO A 69 -9.26 11.89 -6.14
CA PRO A 69 -10.65 11.74 -5.72
C PRO A 69 -11.56 12.92 -6.12
N ALA A 70 -11.00 14.12 -6.35
CA ALA A 70 -11.76 15.30 -6.73
C ALA A 70 -12.00 15.39 -8.25
N THR A 71 -10.99 15.02 -9.05
CA THR A 71 -11.05 15.18 -10.52
C THR A 71 -11.23 13.88 -11.28
N GLY A 72 -10.96 12.73 -10.65
CA GLY A 72 -10.91 11.42 -11.30
C GLY A 72 -9.69 11.23 -12.22
N LYS A 73 -8.78 12.22 -12.30
CA LYS A 73 -7.58 12.14 -13.13
C LYS A 73 -6.68 11.02 -12.64
N VAL A 74 -6.20 10.21 -13.58
CA VAL A 74 -5.23 9.16 -13.31
C VAL A 74 -3.81 9.68 -13.54
N THR A 75 -2.95 9.47 -12.56
CA THR A 75 -1.49 9.68 -12.64
C THR A 75 -0.78 8.40 -12.25
N TYR A 76 0.53 8.34 -12.46
CA TYR A 76 1.32 7.17 -12.12
C TYR A 76 2.52 7.56 -11.27
N VAL A 77 2.80 6.72 -10.28
CA VAL A 77 3.95 6.85 -9.39
C VAL A 77 4.79 5.59 -9.50
N PHE A 78 6.11 5.75 -9.58
CA PHE A 78 7.01 4.61 -9.44
C PHE A 78 7.25 4.38 -7.95
N SER A 79 6.71 3.30 -7.38
CA SER A 79 6.83 3.07 -5.92
C SER A 79 8.27 2.93 -5.43
N CYS A 80 9.23 2.60 -6.30
CA CYS A 80 10.66 2.61 -5.94
C CYS A 80 11.28 4.01 -5.86
N PHE A 81 10.61 5.02 -6.43
CA PHE A 81 10.95 6.43 -6.28
C PHE A 81 10.23 7.07 -5.09
N ASP A 82 8.92 6.82 -4.97
CA ASP A 82 8.10 7.28 -3.85
C ASP A 82 7.19 6.16 -3.32
N GLN A 83 7.61 5.55 -2.21
CA GLN A 83 6.91 4.41 -1.61
C GLN A 83 5.75 4.85 -0.72
N ASP A 84 5.86 6.00 -0.04
CA ASP A 84 4.89 6.46 0.95
C ASP A 84 3.86 7.38 0.31
N GLN A 85 2.81 6.77 -0.22
CA GLN A 85 1.86 7.44 -1.11
C GLN A 85 0.56 7.81 -0.37
N PRO A 86 -0.14 8.90 -0.74
CA PRO A 86 -1.42 9.27 -0.13
C PRO A 86 -2.47 8.16 -0.27
N LEU A 87 -3.02 7.68 0.85
CA LEU A 87 -3.99 6.58 0.85
C LEU A 87 -5.24 6.85 0.00
N ASP A 88 -5.67 8.11 -0.09
CA ASP A 88 -6.85 8.48 -0.89
C ASP A 88 -6.62 8.40 -2.40
N HIS A 89 -5.36 8.45 -2.83
CA HIS A 89 -5.03 8.46 -4.25
C HIS A 89 -4.72 7.06 -4.77
N VAL A 90 -4.30 6.13 -3.91
CA VAL A 90 -3.89 4.78 -4.30
C VAL A 90 -5.06 3.99 -4.87
N ASP A 91 -4.93 3.52 -6.11
CA ASP A 91 -5.85 2.53 -6.68
C ASP A 91 -5.54 1.14 -6.12
N PHE A 92 -6.20 0.79 -5.01
CA PHE A 92 -6.04 -0.50 -4.34
C PHE A 92 -6.48 -1.71 -5.18
N PRO A 93 -7.59 -1.67 -5.95
CA PRO A 93 -7.92 -2.73 -6.89
C PRO A 93 -6.80 -3.02 -7.89
N ALA A 94 -6.19 -1.98 -8.48
CA ALA A 94 -5.06 -2.14 -9.39
C ALA A 94 -3.84 -2.73 -8.65
N LEU A 95 -3.53 -2.24 -7.45
CA LEU A 95 -2.43 -2.79 -6.63
C LEU A 95 -2.64 -4.29 -6.36
N ALA A 96 -3.84 -4.71 -5.97
CA ALA A 96 -4.18 -6.10 -5.70
C ALA A 96 -3.96 -7.00 -6.92
N GLN A 97 -4.39 -6.54 -8.10
CA GLN A 97 -4.17 -7.27 -9.36
C GLN A 97 -2.68 -7.42 -9.68
N ARG A 98 -1.89 -6.35 -9.47
CA ARG A 98 -0.45 -6.36 -9.71
C ARG A 98 0.29 -7.28 -8.74
N LEU A 99 -0.09 -7.29 -7.47
CA LEU A 99 0.46 -8.19 -6.46
C LEU A 99 0.17 -9.67 -6.79
N ALA A 100 -0.97 -9.96 -7.42
CA ALA A 100 -1.33 -11.32 -7.82
C ALA A 100 -0.68 -11.77 -9.15
N GLN A 101 0.05 -10.89 -9.86
CA GLN A 101 0.54 -11.16 -11.21
C GLN A 101 1.40 -12.43 -11.30
N ASN A 102 2.16 -12.76 -10.25
CA ASN A 102 3.07 -13.89 -10.23
C ASN A 102 2.56 -15.10 -9.41
N ALA A 103 1.28 -15.12 -9.03
CA ALA A 103 0.74 -16.13 -8.10
C ALA A 103 0.95 -17.59 -8.56
N LEU A 104 0.91 -17.88 -9.86
CA LEU A 104 1.20 -19.23 -10.38
C LEU A 104 2.66 -19.61 -10.14
N GLN A 105 3.59 -18.71 -10.49
CA GLN A 105 5.02 -18.92 -10.32
C GLN A 105 5.36 -19.10 -8.83
N GLU A 106 4.82 -18.24 -7.97
CA GLU A 106 5.00 -18.33 -6.52
C GLU A 106 4.57 -19.68 -5.96
N ARG A 107 3.40 -20.20 -6.39
CA ARG A 107 2.89 -21.51 -5.97
C ARG A 107 3.73 -22.67 -6.50
N GLN A 108 4.15 -22.60 -7.77
CA GLN A 108 5.02 -23.62 -8.37
C GLN A 108 6.38 -23.67 -7.66
N THR A 109 6.99 -22.51 -7.39
CA THR A 109 8.25 -22.41 -6.65
C THR A 109 8.10 -22.96 -5.23
N ALA A 110 7.01 -22.64 -4.52
CA ALA A 110 6.75 -23.19 -3.20
C ALA A 110 6.62 -24.73 -3.21
N ALA A 111 5.88 -25.28 -4.19
CA ALA A 111 5.72 -26.72 -4.35
C ALA A 111 7.05 -27.41 -4.68
N TRP A 112 7.86 -26.80 -5.54
CA TRP A 112 9.19 -27.28 -5.89
C TRP A 112 10.13 -27.31 -4.67
N ILE A 113 10.20 -26.22 -3.90
CA ILE A 113 11.01 -26.14 -2.68
C ILE A 113 10.57 -27.20 -1.66
N ALA A 114 9.26 -27.38 -1.46
CA ALA A 114 8.73 -28.41 -0.58
C ALA A 114 9.16 -29.82 -1.02
N ARG A 115 9.13 -30.09 -2.33
CA ARG A 115 9.62 -31.36 -2.88
C ARG A 115 11.12 -31.56 -2.63
N CYS A 116 11.95 -30.55 -2.89
CA CYS A 116 13.40 -30.63 -2.66
C CYS A 116 13.73 -30.90 -1.19
N ARG A 117 13.01 -30.27 -0.25
CA ARG A 117 13.22 -30.46 1.20
C ARG A 117 12.79 -31.83 1.73
N ASN A 118 11.86 -32.50 1.05
CA ASN A 118 11.37 -33.82 1.45
C ASN A 118 12.11 -34.97 0.72
N ALA A 119 13.07 -34.64 -0.15
CA ALA A 119 13.87 -35.61 -0.89
C ALA A 119 15.22 -35.95 -0.22
N GLU A 120 15.50 -35.33 0.92
CA GLU A 120 16.53 -35.72 1.91
C GLU A 120 15.89 -36.59 3.01
#